data_AF-A0A9D0YLF9-F1
#
_entry.id   AF-A0A9D0YLF9-F1
#
_cell.length_a   1.000
_cell.length_b   1.000
_cell.length_c   1.000
_cell.angle_alpha   90.00
_cell.angle_beta   90.00
_cell.angle_gamma   90.00
#
_symmetry.space_group_name_H-M   'P 1'
#
loop_
_entity.id
_entity.type
_entity.pdbx_description
1 polymer ?
#
loop_
_entity_poly.entity_id
_entity_poly.type
_entity_poly.pdbx_seq_one_letter_code
_entity_poly.pdbx_strand_id
1 'polypeptide(L)'
;MDSIIFLFSLFFALELFESNWQKSDTLYGLLDNNYQVYKKNIFLYFIMNPTFLFSLYLAITLNNFGFWMISIIVLKFLDISMRLNVMQKIDKDEEITTLVPFDINMNIYLRYMNILIYIPALTFALFL
;
A
#
# COMPACT_ATOMS: atom_id res chain seq x y z
N MET A 1 7.97 -19.30 17.42
CA MET A 1 8.40 -17.90 17.53
C MET A 1 9.20 -17.48 16.30
N ASP A 2 10.17 -18.29 15.89
CA ASP A 2 11.00 -18.04 14.69
C ASP A 2 10.19 -17.84 13.40
N SER A 3 9.14 -18.65 13.17
CA SER A 3 8.26 -18.49 12.00
C SER A 3 7.50 -17.16 11.99
N ILE A 4 7.12 -16.63 13.15
CA ILE A 4 6.40 -15.35 13.25
C ILE A 4 7.34 -14.18 12.97
N ILE A 5 8.56 -14.24 13.52
CA ILE A 5 9.61 -13.24 13.26
C ILE A 5 9.95 -13.22 11.76
N PHE A 6 10.05 -14.39 11.13
CA PHE A 6 10.26 -14.49 9.69
C PHE A 6 9.13 -13.82 8.90
N LEU A 7 7.86 -14.15 9.19
CA LEU A 7 6.70 -13.55 8.52
C LEU A 7 6.63 -12.02 8.72
N PHE A 8 6.93 -11.54 9.93
CA PHE A 8 7.03 -10.12 10.22
C PHE A 8 8.13 -9.43 9.40
N SER A 9 9.33 -10.02 9.35
CA SER A 9 10.46 -9.49 8.57
C SER A 9 10.16 -9.45 7.07
N LEU A 10 9.42 -10.46 6.57
CA LEU A 10 8.99 -10.50 5.19
C LEU A 10 7.97 -9.39 4.90
N PHE A 11 6.99 -9.18 5.79
CA PHE A 11 6.05 -8.06 5.66
C PHE A 11 6.78 -6.72 5.61
N PHE A 12 7.76 -6.52 6.50
CA PHE A 12 8.58 -5.32 6.54
C PHE A 12 9.36 -5.09 5.23
N ALA A 13 9.97 -6.14 4.68
CA ALA A 13 10.66 -6.06 3.40
C ALA A 13 9.71 -5.72 2.24
N LEU A 14 8.49 -6.27 2.24
CA LEU A 14 7.48 -5.98 1.23
C LEU A 14 6.98 -4.52 1.30
N GLU A 15 6.79 -3.97 2.50
CA GLU A 15 6.44 -2.55 2.67
C GLU A 15 7.56 -1.63 2.15
N LEU A 16 8.82 -1.96 2.44
CA LEU A 16 9.96 -1.23 1.89
C LEU A 16 10.01 -1.30 0.36
N PHE A 17 9.75 -2.47 -0.21
CA PHE A 17 9.65 -2.63 -1.66
C PHE A 17 8.55 -1.74 -2.23
N GLU A 18 7.36 -1.74 -1.61
CA GLU A 18 6.20 -0.95 -2.05
C GLU A 18 6.49 0.56 -2.04
N SER A 19 7.04 1.07 -0.93
CA SER A 19 7.46 2.47 -0.81
C SER A 19 8.56 2.86 -1.79
N ASN A 20 9.42 1.92 -2.19
CA ASN A 20 10.55 2.20 -3.09
C ASN A 20 10.13 2.30 -4.55
N TRP A 21 9.24 1.44 -5.05
CA TRP A 21 8.84 1.52 -6.45
C TRP A 21 7.89 2.69 -6.72
N GLN A 22 7.09 3.10 -5.73
CA GLN A 22 6.21 4.27 -5.81
C GLN A 22 6.94 5.60 -5.58
N LYS A 23 8.26 5.55 -5.34
CA LYS A 23 9.05 6.69 -4.88
C LYS A 23 9.03 7.83 -5.90
N SER A 24 8.69 9.01 -5.41
CA SER A 24 8.81 10.29 -6.11
C SER A 24 9.13 11.40 -5.09
N ASP A 25 9.53 12.56 -5.60
CA ASP A 25 9.76 13.77 -4.79
C ASP A 25 8.47 14.58 -4.59
N THR A 26 7.46 14.38 -5.43
CA THR A 26 6.12 15.00 -5.29
C THR A 26 5.00 13.97 -5.34
N LEU A 27 3.84 14.31 -4.80
CA LEU A 27 2.64 13.48 -4.78
C LEU A 27 2.15 13.19 -6.21
N TYR A 28 2.19 14.18 -7.09
CA TYR A 28 1.84 13.98 -8.49
C TYR A 28 2.82 13.05 -9.20
N GLY A 29 4.12 13.17 -8.95
CA GLY A 29 5.08 12.20 -9.50
C GLY A 29 4.89 10.79 -8.92
N LEU A 30 4.43 10.64 -7.68
CA LEU A 30 4.07 9.34 -7.11
C LEU A 30 2.87 8.75 -7.87
N LEU A 31 1.83 9.56 -8.11
CA LEU A 31 0.67 9.16 -8.87
C LEU A 31 1.02 8.81 -10.33
N ASP A 32 1.92 9.56 -10.96
CA ASP A 32 2.40 9.26 -12.31
C ASP A 32 3.14 7.91 -12.34
N ASN A 33 4.06 7.65 -11.40
CA ASN A 33 4.73 6.34 -11.32
C ASN A 33 3.73 5.18 -11.17
N ASN A 34 2.70 5.35 -10.33
CA ASN A 34 1.62 4.38 -10.18
C ASN A 34 0.83 4.22 -11.49
N TYR A 35 0.52 5.33 -12.15
CA TYR A 35 -0.20 5.37 -13.41
C TYR A 35 0.57 4.67 -14.54
N GLN A 36 1.89 4.85 -14.66
CA GLN A 36 2.71 4.17 -15.65
C GLN A 36 2.66 2.64 -15.51
N VAL A 37 2.58 2.12 -14.29
CA VAL A 37 2.43 0.67 -14.04
C VAL A 37 1.01 0.22 -14.39
N TYR A 38 0.01 0.97 -13.95
CA TYR A 38 -1.40 0.71 -14.24
C TYR A 38 -1.69 0.66 -15.75
N LYS A 39 -1.20 1.66 -16.50
CA LYS A 39 -1.35 1.77 -17.95
C LYS A 39 -0.76 0.57 -18.70
N LYS A 40 0.32 -0.03 -18.18
CA LYS A 40 0.87 -1.26 -18.75
C LYS A 40 -0.07 -2.43 -18.55
N ASN A 41 -0.54 -2.64 -17.33
CA ASN A 41 -1.52 -3.67 -16.98
C ASN A 41 -2.08 -3.45 -15.57
N ILE A 42 -3.41 -3.45 -15.42
CA ILE A 42 -4.08 -3.38 -14.12
C ILE A 42 -3.69 -4.53 -13.17
N PHE A 43 -3.47 -5.75 -13.69
CA PHE A 43 -3.06 -6.90 -12.90
C PHE A 43 -1.62 -6.74 -12.38
N LEU A 44 -0.74 -6.15 -13.19
CA LEU A 44 0.63 -5.84 -12.75
C LEU A 44 0.60 -4.84 -11.60
N TYR A 45 -0.21 -3.79 -11.71
CA TYR A 45 -0.41 -2.83 -10.62
C TYR A 45 -0.87 -3.50 -9.33
N PHE A 46 -1.83 -4.43 -9.40
CA PHE A 46 -2.30 -5.16 -8.23
C PHE A 46 -1.20 -6.03 -7.58
N ILE A 47 -0.38 -6.73 -8.39
CA ILE A 47 0.77 -7.51 -7.89
C ILE A 47 1.85 -6.62 -7.26
N MET A 48 2.01 -5.40 -7.78
CA MET A 48 2.94 -4.40 -7.24
C MET A 48 2.51 -3.82 -5.87
N ASN A 49 1.37 -4.25 -5.32
CA ASN A 49 0.97 -4.00 -3.93
C ASN A 49 1.05 -5.32 -3.12
N PRO A 50 2.26 -5.92 -2.97
CA PRO A 50 2.41 -7.27 -2.43
C PRO A 50 2.01 -7.38 -0.96
N THR A 51 2.08 -6.28 -0.21
CA THR A 51 1.74 -6.23 1.22
C THR A 51 0.26 -6.49 1.47
N PHE A 52 -0.62 -6.11 0.53
CA PHE A 52 -2.05 -6.42 0.57
C PHE A 52 -2.31 -7.91 0.35
N LEU A 53 -1.66 -8.51 -0.65
CA LEU A 53 -1.74 -9.95 -0.88
C LEU A 53 -1.20 -10.74 0.31
N PHE A 54 -0.11 -10.25 0.89
CA PHE A 54 0.53 -10.89 2.03
C PHE A 54 -0.29 -10.76 3.32
N SER A 55 -0.98 -9.65 3.56
CA SER A 55 -1.87 -9.52 4.72
C SER A 55 -3.07 -10.48 4.64
N LEU A 56 -3.64 -10.67 3.44
CA LEU A 56 -4.66 -11.70 3.20
C LEU A 56 -4.13 -13.11 3.50
N TYR A 57 -2.93 -13.42 2.99
CA TYR A 57 -2.25 -14.69 3.26
C TYR A 57 -2.04 -14.91 4.76
N LEU A 58 -1.57 -13.90 5.49
CA LEU A 58 -1.36 -13.99 6.94
C LEU A 58 -2.66 -14.23 7.70
N ALA A 59 -3.73 -13.51 7.36
CA ALA A 59 -5.03 -13.68 8.01
C ALA A 59 -5.57 -15.11 7.86
N ILE A 60 -5.47 -15.68 6.66
CA ILE A 60 -5.95 -17.04 6.38
C ILE A 60 -5.06 -18.09 7.05
N THR A 61 -3.74 -17.99 6.89
CA THR A 61 -2.81 -19.02 7.38
C THR A 61 -2.68 -19.06 8.90
N LEU A 62 -2.80 -17.91 9.55
CA LEU A 62 -2.78 -17.81 11.02
C LEU A 62 -4.19 -17.92 11.62
N ASN A 63 -5.22 -18.05 10.78
CA ASN A 63 -6.64 -17.96 11.17
C ASN A 63 -6.92 -16.73 12.06
N ASN A 64 -6.29 -15.60 11.72
CA ASN A 64 -6.33 -14.37 12.49
C ASN A 64 -7.18 -13.33 11.77
N PHE A 65 -8.44 -13.24 12.18
CA PHE A 65 -9.39 -12.23 11.70
C PHE A 65 -9.69 -11.21 12.81
N GLY A 66 -8.71 -10.94 13.68
CA GLY A 66 -8.81 -9.91 14.71
C GLY A 66 -8.92 -8.51 14.10
N PHE A 67 -9.34 -7.56 14.94
CA PHE A 67 -9.54 -6.16 14.56
C PHE A 67 -8.33 -5.59 13.79
N TRP A 68 -7.12 -5.75 14.33
CA TRP A 68 -5.89 -5.23 13.72
C TRP A 68 -5.61 -5.83 12.33
N MET A 69 -5.75 -7.14 12.16
CA MET A 69 -5.52 -7.79 10.87
C MET A 69 -6.56 -7.35 9.83
N ILE A 70 -7.84 -7.31 10.20
CA ILE A 70 -8.91 -6.83 9.32
C ILE A 70 -8.68 -5.36 8.95
N SER A 71 -8.30 -4.50 9.91
CA SER A 71 -8.00 -3.09 9.64
C SER A 71 -6.87 -2.92 8.64
N ILE A 72 -5.78 -3.70 8.74
CA ILE A 72 -4.69 -3.67 7.74
C ILE A 72 -5.23 -4.00 6.35
N ILE A 73 -6.02 -5.07 6.22
CA ILE A 73 -6.57 -5.50 4.93
C ILE A 73 -7.50 -4.42 4.35
N VAL A 74 -8.42 -3.89 5.15
CA VAL A 74 -9.40 -2.87 4.71
C VAL A 74 -8.70 -1.58 4.32
N LEU A 75 -7.76 -1.08 5.14
CA LEU A 75 -7.04 0.16 4.82
C LEU A 75 -6.22 0.03 3.55
N LYS A 76 -5.53 -1.11 3.34
CA LYS A 76 -4.80 -1.36 2.08
C LYS A 76 -5.73 -1.48 0.89
N PHE A 77 -6.88 -2.13 1.05
CA PHE A 77 -7.89 -2.20 0.00
C PHE A 77 -8.40 -0.79 -0.38
N LEU A 78 -8.68 0.06 0.60
CA LEU A 78 -9.09 1.45 0.37
C LEU A 78 -8.00 2.25 -0.33
N ASP A 79 -6.75 2.12 0.10
CA ASP A 79 -5.60 2.79 -0.51
C ASP A 79 -5.45 2.43 -2.00
N ILE A 80 -5.45 1.12 -2.32
CA ILE A 80 -5.41 0.62 -3.70
C ILE A 80 -6.61 1.12 -4.51
N SER A 81 -7.81 1.07 -3.94
CA SER A 81 -9.05 1.48 -4.62
C SER A 81 -9.08 2.98 -4.93
N MET A 82 -8.63 3.81 -3.99
CA MET A 82 -8.53 5.26 -4.19
C MET A 82 -7.51 5.59 -5.27
N ARG A 83 -6.33 4.94 -5.24
CA ARG A 83 -5.32 5.09 -6.30
C ARG A 83 -5.85 4.68 -7.67
N LEU A 84 -6.57 3.56 -7.77
CA LEU A 84 -7.19 3.12 -9.03
C LEU A 84 -8.23 4.11 -9.54
N ASN A 85 -9.05 4.68 -8.66
CA ASN A 85 -10.04 5.70 -9.02
C ASN A 85 -9.35 6.95 -9.61
N VAL A 86 -8.25 7.40 -9.01
CA VAL A 86 -7.45 8.50 -9.55
C VAL A 86 -6.88 8.15 -10.92
N MET A 87 -6.31 6.95 -11.09
CA MET A 87 -5.75 6.53 -12.39
C MET A 87 -6.80 6.43 -13.50
N GLN A 88 -8.01 5.97 -13.18
CA GLN A 88 -9.13 5.95 -14.11
C GLN A 88 -9.58 7.35 -14.54
N LYS A 89 -9.50 8.33 -13.63
CA LYS A 89 -9.77 9.73 -13.98
C LYS A 89 -8.69 10.30 -14.90
N ILE A 90 -7.42 9.99 -14.65
CA ILE A 90 -6.30 10.37 -15.52
C ILE A 90 -6.51 9.80 -16.93
N ASP A 91 -6.91 8.53 -17.06
CA ASP A 91 -7.19 7.90 -18.36
C ASP A 91 -8.34 8.55 -19.15
N LYS A 92 -9.27 9.21 -18.46
CA LYS A 92 -10.41 9.90 -19.07
C LYS A 92 -10.16 11.40 -19.31
N ASP A 93 -8.94 11.86 -19.08
CA ASP A 93 -8.59 13.29 -19.07
C ASP A 93 -9.49 14.12 -18.13
N GLU A 94 -9.98 13.51 -17.04
CA GLU A 94 -10.78 14.19 -16.01
C GLU A 94 -9.87 14.94 -15.01
N GLU A 95 -10.36 16.06 -14.47
CA GLU A 95 -9.63 16.80 -13.45
C GLU A 95 -9.46 16.01 -12.14
N ILE A 96 -8.22 15.61 -11.88
CA ILE A 96 -7.81 14.92 -10.64
C ILE A 96 -7.78 15.83 -9.41
N THR A 97 -7.79 17.15 -9.61
CA THR A 97 -7.79 18.17 -8.55
C THR A 97 -8.96 18.03 -7.57
N THR A 98 -10.05 17.40 -8.02
CA THR A 98 -11.21 17.06 -7.19
C THR A 98 -10.91 16.03 -6.11
N LEU A 99 -9.95 15.11 -6.35
CA LEU A 99 -9.52 14.07 -5.41
C LEU A 99 -8.19 14.40 -4.74
N VAL A 100 -7.27 15.00 -5.50
CA VAL A 100 -5.93 15.38 -5.04
C VAL A 100 -5.73 16.86 -5.36
N PRO A 101 -6.15 17.77 -4.47
CA PRO A 101 -6.25 19.21 -4.78
C PRO A 101 -4.92 19.94 -4.82
N PHE A 102 -3.85 19.38 -4.25
CA PHE A 102 -2.54 20.02 -4.19
C PHE A 102 -1.41 18.99 -4.31
N ASP A 103 -0.32 19.40 -4.97
CA ASP A 103 0.90 18.61 -5.05
C ASP A 103 1.76 18.86 -3.80
N ILE A 104 1.99 17.80 -3.02
CA ILE A 104 2.77 17.86 -1.78
C ILE A 104 4.17 17.33 -2.07
N ASN A 105 5.19 17.99 -1.54
CA ASN A 105 6.54 17.42 -1.52
C ASN A 105 6.59 16.19 -0.60
N MET A 106 6.96 15.05 -1.19
CA MET A 106 7.05 13.77 -0.52
C MET A 106 8.31 13.71 0.36
N ASN A 107 8.20 14.26 1.57
CA ASN A 107 9.24 14.14 2.58
C ASN A 107 9.43 12.67 3.01
N ILE A 108 10.49 12.40 3.78
CA ILE A 108 10.83 11.04 4.20
C ILE A 108 9.72 10.37 5.04
N TYR A 109 8.98 11.16 5.83
CA TYR A 109 7.88 10.66 6.65
C TYR A 109 6.66 10.24 5.81
N LEU A 110 6.27 11.06 4.83
CA LEU A 110 5.18 10.76 3.91
C LEU A 110 5.51 9.57 3.02
N ARG A 111 6.76 9.46 2.57
CA ARG A 111 7.24 8.34 1.75
C ARG A 111 7.14 7.00 2.46
N TYR A 112 7.44 6.97 3.77
CA TYR A 112 7.42 5.76 4.59
C TYR A 112 6.20 5.68 5.52
N MET A 113 5.14 6.43 5.23
CA MET A 113 3.92 6.46 6.04
C MET A 113 3.30 5.06 6.15
N ASN A 114 3.31 4.28 5.06
CA ASN A 114 2.84 2.89 5.08
C ASN A 114 3.59 2.03 6.10
N ILE A 115 4.92 2.15 6.17
CA ILE A 115 5.74 1.44 7.17
C ILE A 115 5.36 1.88 8.58
N LEU A 116 5.23 3.19 8.81
CA LEU A 116 4.90 3.73 10.14
C LEU A 116 3.51 3.30 10.63
N ILE A 117 2.55 3.06 9.73
CA ILE A 117 1.20 2.64 10.09
C ILE A 117 1.10 1.12 10.19
N TYR A 118 1.54 0.40 9.16
CA TYR A 118 1.26 -1.04 9.03
C TYR A 118 2.18 -1.92 9.85
N ILE A 119 3.43 -1.51 10.11
CA ILE A 119 4.33 -2.31 10.94
C ILE A 119 3.86 -2.37 12.39
N PRO A 120 3.53 -1.25 13.06
CA PRO A 120 2.94 -1.32 14.39
C PRO A 120 1.60 -2.08 14.40
N ALA A 121 0.71 -1.83 13.43
CA ALA A 121 -0.55 -2.56 13.33
C ALA A 121 -0.34 -4.08 13.24
N LEU A 122 0.66 -4.54 12.48
CA LEU A 122 0.99 -5.95 12.37
C LEU A 122 1.57 -6.51 13.68
N THR A 123 2.38 -5.73 14.42
CA THR A 123 2.84 -6.17 15.75
C THR A 123 1.66 -6.40 16.69
N PHE A 124 0.68 -5.50 16.72
CA PHE A 124 -0.54 -5.69 17.50
C PHE A 124 -1.36 -6.88 17.02
N ALA A 125 -1.44 -7.10 15.70
CA ALA A 125 -2.17 -8.25 15.17
C ALA A 125 -1.53 -9.61 15.54
N LEU A 126 -0.20 -9.69 15.64
CA LEU A 126 0.52 -10.96 15.85
C LEU A 126 0.77 -11.29 17.32
N PHE A 127 0.87 -10.29 18.20
CA PHE A 127 1.31 -10.47 19.59
C PHE A 127 0.23 -10.17 20.64
N LEU A 128 -0.91 -9.63 20.24
CA LEU A 128 -2.01 -9.21 21.12
C LEU A 128 -3.28 -9.99 20.77
#